data_AF-G3HH20-F1
#
_entry.id   AF-G3HH20-F1
#
_cell.length_a   1.000
_cell.length_b   1.000
_cell.length_c   1.000
_cell.angle_alpha   90.00
_cell.angle_beta   90.00
_cell.angle_gamma   90.00
#
_symmetry.space_group_name_H-M   'P 1'
#
loop_
_entity.id
_entity.type
_entity.pdbx_description
1 polymer ?
#
loop_
_entity_poly.entity_id
_entity_poly.type
_entity_poly.pdbx_seq_one_letter_code
_entity_poly.pdbx_strand_id
1 'polypeptide(L)'
;MPGRALAEGYLKSTITQIERRFDIPSSLVGIIDGSFEIGNLLVITFVSYFGSRLHRPKIIGAGCLVMGVGTMLIAMPQFFMEKYRYEKYEKYSPSSNLTPNVSPCHLELSSLSPSSVMGKSQNKINDECEGDASSSMWVYVFLGNLLRGLGETPIQPLGIAYLDDFASEDNAAFYIGCVQTVAIIGPIFGFLLGSLCAKLYVDIGFVNLDHITITPKDPQWVGAWWLGYLIAGLLSLLAAVPFWCLPKTLPRSQGREDPGSSSEKSKFIIDDPISYQMAPGEEMKMVEMARRLINIPAVALGIFSGGIVMKKFRLGVFEATKLYLGSSVFGYLLFLSLFALGCENPGVAGLTVSYQGTKPVSYHERALFSDCNSRCKCSESKWEPMCGDNGITYVSACLAGCQSSSQSGKNIVRNLS
;
A
#
# COMPACT_ATOMS: atom_id res chain seq x y z
N MET A 1 16.82 10.98 4.97
CA MET A 1 16.24 12.04 4.11
C MET A 1 14.73 11.98 4.18
N PRO A 2 14.03 13.10 4.45
CA PRO A 2 12.58 13.10 4.66
C PRO A 2 11.76 12.63 3.44
N GLY A 3 12.13 13.08 2.23
CA GLY A 3 11.39 12.78 0.99
C GLY A 3 11.32 11.28 0.66
N ARG A 4 12.43 10.56 0.83
CA ARG A 4 12.52 9.11 0.61
C ARG A 4 11.55 8.33 1.49
N ALA A 5 11.65 8.55 2.80
CA ALA A 5 10.90 7.79 3.80
C ALA A 5 9.39 8.10 3.74
N LEU A 6 9.04 9.34 3.38
CA LEU A 6 7.66 9.73 3.11
C LEU A 6 7.11 9.03 1.85
N ALA A 7 7.86 9.01 0.76
CA ALA A 7 7.45 8.36 -0.50
C ALA A 7 7.20 6.86 -0.32
N GLU A 8 8.01 6.18 0.51
CA GLU A 8 7.86 4.75 0.80
C GLU A 8 6.52 4.44 1.49
N GLY A 9 6.20 5.16 2.58
CA GLY A 9 4.92 4.99 3.27
C GLY A 9 3.72 5.37 2.38
N TYR A 10 3.88 6.41 1.56
CA TYR A 10 2.84 6.85 0.63
C TYR A 10 2.56 5.82 -0.46
N LEU A 11 3.60 5.22 -1.06
CA LEU A 11 3.47 4.15 -2.06
C LEU A 11 2.64 2.99 -1.50
N LYS A 12 3.03 2.46 -0.33
CA LYS A 12 2.29 1.35 0.30
C LYS A 12 0.83 1.69 0.58
N SER A 13 0.53 2.93 0.94
CA SER A 13 -0.84 3.38 1.22
C SER A 13 -1.72 3.57 -0.03
N THR A 14 -1.11 3.79 -1.21
CA THR A 14 -1.83 4.11 -2.45
C THR A 14 -1.96 2.95 -3.42
N ILE A 15 -1.31 1.81 -3.13
CA ILE A 15 -1.36 0.59 -3.97
C ILE A 15 -2.80 0.21 -4.36
N THR A 16 -3.71 0.16 -3.41
CA THR A 16 -5.11 -0.23 -3.67
C THR A 16 -5.85 0.78 -4.56
N GLN A 17 -5.44 2.05 -4.52
CA GLN A 17 -6.02 3.09 -5.39
C GLN A 17 -5.51 2.95 -6.83
N ILE A 18 -4.23 2.60 -6.99
CA ILE A 18 -3.60 2.32 -8.28
C ILE A 18 -4.23 1.06 -8.89
N GLU A 19 -4.41 0.00 -8.10
CA GLU A 19 -5.10 -1.23 -8.51
C GLU A 19 -6.49 -0.93 -9.09
N ARG A 20 -7.32 -0.18 -8.34
CA ARG A 20 -8.65 0.23 -8.77
C ARG A 20 -8.65 1.20 -9.96
N ARG A 21 -7.65 2.07 -10.06
CA ARG A 21 -7.57 3.08 -11.14
C ARG A 21 -7.25 2.45 -12.49
N PHE A 22 -6.34 1.47 -12.50
CA PHE A 22 -5.87 0.83 -13.73
C PHE A 22 -6.57 -0.51 -14.01
N ASP A 23 -7.41 -0.98 -13.08
CA ASP A 23 -8.08 -2.28 -13.12
C ASP A 23 -7.07 -3.42 -13.39
N ILE A 24 -5.98 -3.42 -12.63
CA ILE A 24 -4.86 -4.37 -12.78
C ILE A 24 -4.89 -5.46 -11.71
N PRO A 25 -4.48 -6.69 -12.03
CA PRO A 25 -4.44 -7.77 -11.06
C PRO A 25 -3.36 -7.52 -10.00
N SER A 26 -3.59 -8.01 -8.77
CA SER A 26 -2.65 -7.82 -7.65
C SER A 26 -1.26 -8.44 -7.92
N SER A 27 -1.16 -9.43 -8.80
CA SER A 27 0.12 -10.00 -9.25
C SER A 27 0.98 -8.96 -10.00
N LEU A 28 0.35 -8.16 -10.87
CA LEU A 28 1.03 -7.09 -11.61
C LEU A 28 1.39 -5.93 -10.68
N VAL A 29 0.52 -5.59 -9.74
CA VAL A 29 0.82 -4.63 -8.67
C VAL A 29 2.04 -5.07 -7.87
N GLY A 30 2.17 -6.36 -7.55
CA GLY A 30 3.35 -6.92 -6.91
C GLY A 30 4.63 -6.74 -7.73
N ILE A 31 4.57 -6.88 -9.05
CA ILE A 31 5.70 -6.60 -9.97
C ILE A 31 6.05 -5.10 -9.95
N ILE A 32 5.04 -4.22 -9.97
CA ILE A 32 5.22 -2.77 -9.89
C ILE A 32 5.90 -2.38 -8.58
N ASP A 33 5.42 -2.90 -7.44
CA ASP A 33 6.02 -2.64 -6.13
C ASP A 33 7.46 -3.18 -6.05
N GLY A 34 7.68 -4.40 -6.56
CA GLY A 34 9.00 -5.04 -6.63
C GLY A 34 10.01 -4.34 -7.55
N SER A 35 9.56 -3.56 -8.54
CA SER A 35 10.44 -2.82 -9.45
C SER A 35 11.38 -1.85 -8.74
N PHE A 36 10.99 -1.34 -7.57
CA PHE A 36 11.86 -0.53 -6.72
C PHE A 36 13.12 -1.29 -6.30
N GLU A 37 12.97 -2.53 -5.81
CA GLU A 37 14.12 -3.36 -5.40
C GLU A 37 14.94 -3.79 -6.61
N ILE A 38 14.29 -4.07 -7.74
CA ILE A 38 14.98 -4.34 -9.01
C ILE A 38 15.90 -3.16 -9.36
N GLY A 39 15.38 -1.93 -9.30
CA GLY A 39 16.16 -0.72 -9.56
C GLY A 39 17.33 -0.58 -8.60
N ASN A 40 17.09 -0.81 -7.31
CA ASN A 40 18.12 -0.70 -6.29
C ASN A 40 19.28 -1.72 -6.52
N LEU A 41 18.93 -2.98 -6.77
CA LEU A 41 19.89 -4.07 -6.99
C LEU A 41 20.76 -3.87 -8.24
N LEU A 42 20.22 -3.23 -9.29
CA LEU A 42 20.97 -2.97 -10.52
C LEU A 42 22.20 -2.08 -10.29
N VAL A 43 22.15 -1.18 -9.31
CA VAL A 43 23.17 -0.13 -9.14
C VAL A 43 23.94 -0.24 -7.83
N ILE A 44 23.46 -1.02 -6.85
CA ILE A 44 24.05 -1.11 -5.50
C ILE A 44 25.50 -1.60 -5.49
N THR A 45 25.83 -2.60 -6.32
CA THR A 45 27.21 -3.10 -6.43
C THR A 45 28.15 -2.04 -6.99
N PHE A 46 27.72 -1.32 -8.02
CA PHE A 46 28.50 -0.25 -8.65
C PHE A 46 28.73 0.91 -7.67
N VAL A 47 27.67 1.36 -6.99
CA VAL A 47 27.73 2.43 -5.98
C VAL A 47 28.60 2.03 -4.80
N SER A 48 28.52 0.79 -4.33
CA SER A 48 29.32 0.32 -3.20
C SER A 48 30.81 0.24 -3.54
N TYR A 49 31.16 -0.16 -4.77
CA TYR A 49 32.55 -0.25 -5.22
C TYR A 49 33.16 1.12 -5.55
N PHE A 50 32.47 1.94 -6.35
CA PHE A 50 33.01 3.22 -6.84
C PHE A 50 32.66 4.43 -5.96
N GLY A 51 31.59 4.35 -5.18
CA GLY A 51 31.08 5.48 -4.40
C GLY A 51 32.03 5.96 -3.32
N SER A 52 32.88 5.09 -2.78
CA SER A 52 33.93 5.45 -1.81
C SER A 52 35.07 6.27 -2.42
N ARG A 53 35.28 6.19 -3.74
CA ARG A 53 36.39 6.85 -4.48
C ARG A 53 35.99 8.17 -5.13
N LEU A 54 34.69 8.39 -5.30
CA LEU A 54 34.12 9.56 -5.95
C LEU A 54 33.62 10.59 -4.93
N HIS A 55 33.12 11.73 -5.40
CA HIS A 55 32.63 12.81 -4.54
C HIS A 55 31.27 12.46 -3.92
N ARG A 56 31.29 11.75 -2.78
CA ARG A 56 30.09 11.15 -2.13
C ARG A 56 28.87 12.08 -2.07
N PRO A 57 28.95 13.35 -1.60
CA PRO A 57 27.80 14.24 -1.60
C PRO A 57 27.16 14.45 -2.96
N LYS A 58 27.94 14.62 -4.03
CA LYS A 58 27.41 14.83 -5.38
C LYS A 58 26.71 13.60 -5.92
N ILE A 59 27.17 12.40 -5.58
CA ILE A 59 26.50 11.14 -5.94
C ILE A 59 25.18 11.02 -5.17
N ILE A 60 25.17 11.34 -3.88
CA ILE A 60 23.94 11.38 -3.08
C ILE A 60 22.94 12.37 -3.69
N GLY A 61 23.38 13.59 -4.02
CA GLY A 61 22.55 14.60 -4.69
C GLY A 61 22.00 14.10 -6.02
N ALA A 62 22.82 13.49 -6.87
CA ALA A 62 22.37 12.90 -8.13
C ALA A 62 21.32 11.79 -7.90
N GLY A 63 21.52 10.93 -6.89
CA GLY A 63 20.52 9.95 -6.47
C GLY A 63 19.20 10.59 -6.04
N CYS A 64 19.25 11.68 -5.27
CA CYS A 64 18.06 12.44 -4.86
C CYS A 64 17.31 13.06 -6.05
N LEU A 65 18.02 13.55 -7.07
CA LEU A 65 17.39 14.03 -8.30
C LEU A 65 16.68 12.90 -9.04
N VAL A 66 17.37 11.77 -9.27
CA VAL A 66 16.79 10.60 -9.95
C VAL A 66 15.57 10.08 -9.19
N MET A 67 15.66 9.98 -7.86
CA MET A 67 14.56 9.58 -7.00
C MET A 67 13.38 10.55 -7.08
N GLY A 68 13.64 11.87 -7.05
CA GLY A 68 12.60 12.91 -7.15
C GLY A 68 11.88 12.86 -8.50
N VAL A 69 12.62 12.76 -9.60
CA VAL A 69 12.07 12.61 -10.95
C VAL A 69 11.27 11.31 -11.09
N GLY A 70 11.80 10.19 -10.61
CA GLY A 70 11.09 8.90 -10.61
C GLY A 70 9.79 8.96 -9.82
N THR A 71 9.80 9.61 -8.66
CA THR A 71 8.59 9.79 -7.83
C THR A 71 7.55 10.65 -8.55
N MET A 72 7.94 11.74 -9.23
CA MET A 72 7.00 12.54 -10.02
C MET A 72 6.47 11.79 -11.26
N LEU A 73 7.28 10.92 -11.86
CA LEU A 73 6.87 10.10 -13.01
C LEU A 73 5.72 9.15 -12.65
N ILE A 74 5.67 8.67 -11.41
CA ILE A 74 4.54 7.86 -10.91
C ILE A 74 3.22 8.63 -10.99
N ALA A 75 3.22 9.94 -10.71
CA ALA A 75 2.03 10.79 -10.78
C ALA A 75 1.63 11.15 -12.23
N MET A 76 2.53 10.97 -13.19
CA MET A 76 2.35 11.44 -14.58
C MET A 76 1.07 10.92 -15.26
N PRO A 77 0.66 9.64 -15.13
CA PRO A 77 -0.53 9.12 -15.82
C PRO A 77 -1.77 9.94 -15.56
N GLN A 78 -1.97 10.45 -14.34
CA GLN A 78 -3.16 11.22 -14.00
C GLN A 78 -3.36 12.46 -14.89
N PHE A 79 -2.27 13.10 -15.34
CA PHE A 79 -2.35 14.37 -16.08
C PHE A 79 -2.66 14.21 -17.56
N PHE A 80 -2.46 13.02 -18.12
CA PHE A 80 -2.69 12.73 -19.54
C PHE A 80 -3.78 11.69 -19.76
N MET A 81 -4.18 10.95 -18.71
CA MET A 81 -5.30 10.02 -18.75
C MET A 81 -6.64 10.72 -18.87
N GLU A 82 -7.59 10.01 -19.48
CA GLU A 82 -9.00 10.36 -19.38
C GLU A 82 -9.48 10.32 -17.92
N LYS A 83 -10.52 11.11 -17.65
CA LYS A 83 -11.17 11.21 -16.35
C LYS A 83 -11.62 9.83 -15.86
N TYR A 84 -11.60 9.62 -14.55
CA TYR A 84 -12.03 8.36 -13.97
C TYR A 84 -13.52 8.13 -14.23
N ARG A 85 -13.83 7.06 -14.97
CA ARG A 85 -15.19 6.64 -15.28
C ARG A 85 -15.62 5.60 -14.25
N TYR A 86 -16.75 5.86 -13.61
CA TYR A 86 -17.43 4.90 -12.73
C TYR A 86 -18.85 4.69 -13.25
N GLU A 87 -19.41 3.51 -13.03
CA GLU A 87 -20.77 3.21 -13.42
C GLU A 87 -21.76 4.00 -12.55
N LYS A 88 -22.65 4.76 -13.17
CA LYS A 88 -23.75 5.43 -12.48
C LYS A 88 -24.94 4.47 -12.43
N TYR A 89 -25.31 4.04 -11.23
CA TYR A 89 -26.59 3.34 -11.04
C TYR A 89 -27.74 4.33 -11.22
N GLU A 90 -28.51 4.18 -12.30
CA GLU A 90 -29.75 4.94 -12.49
C GLU A 90 -30.76 4.61 -11.39
N LYS A 91 -31.28 5.65 -10.76
CA LYS A 91 -32.25 5.56 -9.67
C LYS A 91 -33.63 5.22 -10.26
N TYR A 92 -33.98 3.94 -10.35
CA TYR A 92 -35.34 3.54 -10.71
C TYR A 92 -36.26 3.77 -9.51
N SER A 93 -37.24 4.68 -9.62
CA SER A 93 -38.26 4.91 -8.59
C SER A 93 -39.30 3.78 -8.62
N PRO A 94 -39.39 2.91 -7.59
CA PRO A 94 -40.46 1.93 -7.50
C PRO A 94 -41.64 2.59 -6.77
N SER A 95 -42.71 2.88 -7.49
CA SER A 95 -44.01 3.19 -6.90
C SER A 95 -44.70 1.90 -6.47
N SER A 96 -44.37 1.37 -5.29
CA SER A 96 -45.27 0.50 -4.50
C SER A 96 -44.60 0.05 -3.21
N ASN A 97 -45.21 0.41 -2.07
CA ASN A 97 -44.88 -0.11 -0.76
C ASN A 97 -45.19 -1.61 -0.70
N LEU A 98 -44.16 -2.45 -0.66
CA LEU A 98 -44.17 -3.80 -0.09
C LEU A 98 -42.71 -4.17 0.20
N THR A 99 -42.35 -4.22 1.48
CA THR A 99 -41.06 -4.75 1.95
C THR A 99 -41.27 -6.20 2.38
N PRO A 100 -40.94 -7.20 1.55
CA PRO A 100 -40.62 -8.50 2.08
C PRO A 100 -39.13 -8.48 2.49
N ASN A 101 -38.85 -8.79 3.75
CA ASN A 101 -37.49 -9.07 4.24
C ASN A 101 -37.00 -10.39 3.61
N VAL A 102 -36.65 -10.36 2.33
CA VAL A 102 -36.02 -11.49 1.65
C VAL A 102 -34.52 -11.26 1.71
N SER A 103 -33.82 -12.12 2.44
CA SER A 103 -32.37 -12.15 2.47
C SER A 103 -31.80 -12.59 1.11
N PRO A 104 -30.58 -12.16 0.72
CA PRO A 104 -29.95 -12.59 -0.52
C PRO A 104 -29.81 -14.11 -0.60
N CYS A 105 -30.18 -14.66 -1.76
CA CYS A 105 -30.17 -16.10 -2.11
C CYS A 105 -30.32 -17.05 -0.92
N HIS A 106 -31.49 -17.10 -0.28
CA HIS A 106 -31.88 -18.27 0.51
C HIS A 106 -32.95 -19.05 -0.27
N LEU A 107 -32.56 -20.17 -0.88
CA LEU A 107 -33.52 -21.13 -1.42
C LEU A 107 -34.18 -21.83 -0.24
N GLU A 108 -35.34 -21.34 0.21
CA GLU A 108 -36.24 -22.19 0.98
C GLU A 108 -36.69 -23.34 0.07
N LEU A 109 -36.35 -24.56 0.48
CA LEU A 109 -36.75 -25.79 -0.19
C LEU A 109 -38.25 -26.04 0.07
N SER A 110 -39.10 -25.25 -0.56
CA SER A 110 -40.55 -25.38 -0.44
C SER A 110 -41.12 -25.94 -1.75
N SER A 111 -41.18 -27.27 -1.81
CA SER A 111 -42.09 -28.12 -2.59
C SER A 111 -42.63 -27.62 -3.95
N LEU A 112 -42.25 -28.34 -5.01
CA LEU A 112 -42.88 -28.51 -6.34
C LEU A 112 -44.17 -27.72 -6.65
N SER A 113 -44.18 -27.00 -7.78
CA SER A 113 -45.03 -27.33 -8.96
C SER A 113 -44.73 -26.43 -10.17
N PRO A 114 -44.86 -26.95 -11.42
CA PRO A 114 -44.51 -26.25 -12.65
C PRO A 114 -45.70 -25.49 -13.21
N SER A 115 -45.52 -24.24 -13.65
CA SER A 115 -46.46 -23.60 -14.56
C SER A 115 -45.73 -22.62 -15.49
N SER A 116 -45.67 -23.06 -16.74
CA SER A 116 -45.23 -22.39 -17.95
C SER A 116 -46.00 -21.10 -18.23
N VAL A 117 -45.30 -20.01 -18.58
CA VAL A 117 -45.72 -19.14 -19.69
C VAL A 117 -44.48 -18.61 -20.41
N MET A 118 -44.49 -18.82 -21.71
CA MET A 118 -43.49 -18.48 -22.71
C MET A 118 -43.68 -17.03 -23.17
N GLY A 119 -42.61 -16.24 -23.15
CA GLY A 119 -42.54 -14.91 -23.74
C GLY A 119 -41.21 -14.74 -24.49
N LYS A 120 -41.21 -15.05 -25.79
CA LYS A 120 -40.11 -14.76 -26.71
C LYS A 120 -40.02 -13.25 -26.95
N SER A 121 -38.85 -12.67 -26.78
CA SER A 121 -38.38 -11.56 -27.60
C SER A 121 -36.92 -11.77 -27.93
N GLN A 122 -36.66 -12.23 -29.16
CA GLN A 122 -35.36 -12.13 -29.80
C GLN A 122 -35.15 -10.66 -30.17
N ASN A 123 -34.15 -10.02 -29.58
CA ASN A 123 -33.36 -9.04 -30.32
C ASN A 123 -31.88 -9.33 -30.09
N LYS A 124 -31.25 -9.59 -31.21
CA LYS A 124 -29.86 -9.94 -31.43
C LYS A 124 -29.08 -8.62 -31.43
N ILE A 125 -28.32 -8.36 -30.37
CA ILE A 125 -27.20 -7.41 -30.43
C ILE A 125 -25.97 -8.25 -30.16
N ASN A 126 -25.24 -8.50 -31.24
CA ASN A 126 -23.85 -8.92 -31.17
C ASN A 126 -23.08 -7.70 -30.70
N ASP A 127 -22.87 -7.57 -29.40
CA ASP A 127 -21.71 -6.85 -28.91
C ASP A 127 -20.75 -7.93 -28.45
N GLU A 128 -19.74 -8.18 -29.28
CA GLU A 128 -18.46 -8.69 -28.79
C GLU A 128 -18.10 -7.82 -27.59
N CYS A 129 -17.90 -8.46 -26.42
CA CYS A 129 -17.28 -7.79 -25.28
C CYS A 129 -15.86 -7.39 -25.72
N GLU A 130 -15.74 -6.21 -26.30
CA GLU A 130 -14.48 -5.50 -26.44
C GLU A 130 -14.04 -5.23 -25.00
N GLY A 131 -13.17 -6.11 -24.47
CA GLY A 131 -12.62 -5.95 -23.14
C GLY A 131 -12.00 -4.56 -23.07
N ASP A 132 -12.56 -3.72 -22.19
CA ASP A 132 -12.05 -2.38 -21.92
C ASP A 132 -10.53 -2.46 -21.88
N ALA A 133 -9.87 -1.84 -22.85
CA ALA A 133 -8.43 -1.91 -23.00
C ALA A 133 -7.80 -1.46 -21.68
N SER A 134 -7.30 -2.41 -20.88
CA SER A 134 -6.55 -2.12 -19.67
C SER A 134 -5.45 -1.15 -20.05
N SER A 135 -5.61 0.09 -19.62
CA SER A 135 -4.74 1.17 -20.08
C SER A 135 -3.31 0.82 -19.69
N SER A 136 -2.42 0.66 -20.68
CA SER A 136 -1.01 0.30 -20.48
C SER A 136 -0.21 1.37 -19.73
N MET A 137 -0.87 2.39 -19.20
CA MET A 137 -0.28 3.52 -18.49
C MET A 137 0.27 3.16 -17.10
N TRP A 138 -0.04 1.98 -16.57
CA TRP A 138 0.65 1.43 -15.39
C TRP A 138 2.18 1.29 -15.61
N VAL A 139 2.65 1.25 -16.86
CA VAL A 139 4.09 1.25 -17.21
C VAL A 139 4.82 2.48 -16.66
N TYR A 140 4.18 3.64 -16.58
CA TYR A 140 4.78 4.84 -15.97
C TYR A 140 4.97 4.68 -14.46
N VAL A 141 4.02 4.02 -13.78
CA VAL A 141 4.13 3.70 -12.35
C VAL A 141 5.29 2.74 -12.13
N PHE A 142 5.40 1.70 -12.97
CA PHE A 142 6.52 0.76 -12.96
C PHE A 142 7.87 1.47 -13.18
N LEU A 143 7.98 2.28 -14.24
CA LEU A 143 9.23 2.97 -14.57
C LEU A 143 9.60 4.01 -13.52
N GLY A 144 8.63 4.75 -12.99
CA GLY A 144 8.84 5.71 -11.92
C GLY A 144 9.34 5.06 -10.63
N ASN A 145 8.77 3.91 -10.25
CA ASN A 145 9.20 3.17 -9.07
C ASN A 145 10.58 2.51 -9.27
N LEU A 146 10.89 2.04 -10.49
CA LEU A 146 12.23 1.58 -10.86
C LEU A 146 13.27 2.71 -10.74
N LEU A 147 12.98 3.90 -11.28
CA LEU A 147 13.84 5.08 -11.15
C LEU A 147 14.02 5.51 -9.69
N ARG A 148 12.95 5.42 -8.88
CA ARG A 148 13.01 5.65 -7.43
C ARG A 148 14.02 4.71 -6.77
N GLY A 149 14.00 3.42 -7.14
CA GLY A 149 14.96 2.42 -6.70
C GLY A 149 16.42 2.77 -7.04
N LEU A 150 16.67 3.14 -8.30
CA LEU A 150 18.01 3.55 -8.77
C LEU A 150 18.53 4.78 -8.02
N GLY A 151 17.67 5.77 -7.80
CA GLY A 151 18.03 7.01 -7.11
C GLY A 151 18.27 6.82 -5.60
N GLU A 152 17.61 5.85 -4.99
CA GLU A 152 17.74 5.55 -3.56
C GLU A 152 19.08 4.89 -3.21
N THR A 153 19.60 4.05 -4.10
CA THR A 153 20.80 3.24 -3.92
C THR A 153 21.99 3.97 -3.27
N PRO A 154 22.45 5.15 -3.75
CA PRO A 154 23.59 5.84 -3.15
C PRO A 154 23.29 6.59 -1.86
N ILE A 155 22.02 6.84 -1.53
CA ILE A 155 21.65 7.79 -0.48
C ILE A 155 22.08 7.28 0.90
N GLN A 156 21.70 6.05 1.25
CA GLN A 156 21.96 5.52 2.59
C GLN A 156 23.39 5.04 2.81
N PRO A 157 23.99 4.21 1.92
CA PRO A 157 25.36 3.72 2.12
C PRO A 157 26.37 4.86 2.12
N LEU A 158 26.28 5.78 1.16
CA LEU A 158 27.21 6.90 1.09
C LEU A 158 26.90 7.98 2.12
N GLY A 159 25.64 8.15 2.50
CA GLY A 159 25.24 9.10 3.54
C GLY A 159 25.79 8.72 4.92
N ILE A 160 25.68 7.45 5.30
CA ILE A 160 26.26 6.95 6.56
C ILE A 160 27.78 7.02 6.51
N ALA A 161 28.40 6.56 5.42
CA ALA A 161 29.86 6.61 5.29
C ALA A 161 30.40 8.05 5.28
N TYR A 162 29.67 8.99 4.67
CA TYR A 162 30.01 10.41 4.75
C TYR A 162 29.90 10.89 6.21
N LEU A 163 28.77 10.64 6.88
CA LEU A 163 28.57 11.07 8.26
C LEU A 163 29.62 10.51 9.23
N ASP A 164 29.99 9.25 9.08
CA ASP A 164 31.02 8.57 9.89
C ASP A 164 32.40 9.19 9.69
N ASP A 165 32.77 9.52 8.44
CA ASP A 165 34.06 10.16 8.13
C ASP A 165 34.19 11.59 8.70
N PHE A 166 33.07 12.27 9.00
CA PHE A 166 33.06 13.66 9.49
C PHE A 166 32.69 13.81 10.96
N ALA A 167 32.06 12.81 11.58
CA ALA A 167 31.72 12.85 12.99
C ALA A 167 32.95 12.48 13.85
N SER A 168 33.04 13.05 15.05
CA SER A 168 34.02 12.60 16.04
C SER A 168 33.65 11.18 16.52
N GLU A 169 34.65 10.36 16.86
CA GLU A 169 34.45 8.96 17.26
C GLU A 169 33.42 8.81 18.41
N ASP A 170 33.38 9.79 19.32
CA ASP A 170 32.43 9.81 20.45
C ASP A 170 30.97 10.13 20.05
N ASN A 171 30.75 10.82 18.92
CA ASN A 171 29.44 11.33 18.50
C ASN A 171 28.90 10.67 17.22
N ALA A 172 29.74 9.94 16.47
CA ALA A 172 29.35 9.28 15.21
C ALA A 172 28.13 8.37 15.38
N ALA A 173 28.14 7.54 16.42
CA ALA A 173 27.03 6.63 16.73
C ALA A 173 25.71 7.37 16.99
N PHE A 174 25.76 8.53 17.68
CA PHE A 174 24.59 9.35 17.95
C PHE A 174 24.00 9.92 16.66
N TYR A 175 24.83 10.53 15.80
CA TYR A 175 24.35 11.10 14.53
C TYR A 175 23.79 10.02 13.58
N ILE A 176 24.44 8.87 13.49
CA ILE A 176 23.93 7.72 12.72
C ILE A 176 22.57 7.28 13.30
N GLY A 177 22.45 7.22 14.63
CA GLY A 177 21.18 6.96 15.32
C GLY A 177 20.07 7.94 14.91
N CYS A 178 20.33 9.25 14.93
CA CYS A 178 19.37 10.26 14.50
C CYS A 178 18.92 10.06 13.04
N VAL A 179 19.85 9.77 12.13
CA VAL A 179 19.53 9.50 10.71
C VAL A 179 18.62 8.28 10.58
N GLN A 180 18.86 7.21 11.35
CA GLN A 180 18.02 6.01 11.36
C GLN A 180 16.64 6.27 11.95
N THR A 181 16.53 7.06 13.03
CA THR A 181 15.24 7.43 13.61
C THR A 181 14.38 8.19 12.60
N VAL A 182 14.94 9.13 11.85
CA VAL A 182 14.22 9.83 10.78
C VAL A 182 13.72 8.86 9.70
N ALA A 183 14.51 7.83 9.37
CA ALA A 183 14.08 6.80 8.42
C ALA A 183 12.91 5.95 8.95
N ILE A 184 12.85 5.68 10.26
CA ILE A 184 11.74 4.93 10.88
C ILE A 184 10.47 5.77 11.02
N ILE A 185 10.61 7.07 11.33
CA ILE A 185 9.46 7.97 11.51
C ILE A 185 8.84 8.39 10.17
N GLY A 186 9.64 8.53 9.11
CA GLY A 186 9.18 9.03 7.81
C GLY A 186 7.96 8.30 7.21
N PRO A 187 7.88 6.95 7.25
CA PRO A 187 6.71 6.22 6.76
C PRO A 187 5.41 6.60 7.46
N ILE A 188 5.44 7.00 8.74
CA ILE A 188 4.25 7.46 9.49
C ILE A 188 3.62 8.65 8.76
N PHE A 189 4.45 9.64 8.38
CA PHE A 189 3.99 10.79 7.62
C PHE A 189 3.53 10.41 6.20
N GLY A 190 4.16 9.42 5.57
CA GLY A 190 3.72 8.87 4.29
C GLY A 190 2.32 8.25 4.35
N PHE A 191 2.06 7.39 5.34
CA PHE A 191 0.74 6.78 5.57
C PHE A 191 -0.33 7.81 5.94
N LEU A 192 0.02 8.81 6.76
CA LEU A 192 -0.89 9.92 7.08
C LEU A 192 -1.28 10.69 5.82
N LEU A 193 -0.29 11.07 4.99
CA LEU A 193 -0.54 11.74 3.73
C LEU A 193 -1.38 10.87 2.78
N GLY A 194 -1.10 9.56 2.74
CA GLY A 194 -1.88 8.57 2.01
C GLY A 194 -3.34 8.53 2.41
N SER A 195 -3.60 8.43 3.72
CA SER A 195 -4.94 8.43 4.32
C SER A 195 -5.71 9.71 4.00
N LEU A 196 -5.04 10.87 3.99
CA LEU A 196 -5.65 12.14 3.59
C LEU A 196 -5.98 12.16 2.09
N CYS A 197 -5.03 11.77 1.23
CA CYS A 197 -5.22 11.72 -0.22
C CYS A 197 -6.31 10.71 -0.62
N ALA A 198 -6.45 9.60 0.12
CA ALA A 198 -7.49 8.60 -0.10
C ALA A 198 -8.91 9.15 0.10
N LYS A 199 -9.09 10.20 0.93
CA LYS A 199 -10.39 10.87 1.13
C LYS A 199 -10.73 11.89 0.04
N LEU A 200 -9.74 12.32 -0.75
CA LEU A 200 -9.93 13.26 -1.84
C LEU A 200 -10.24 12.49 -3.12
N TYR A 201 -11.19 12.96 -3.93
CA TYR A 201 -11.52 12.30 -5.18
C TYR A 201 -10.34 12.37 -6.17
N VAL A 202 -10.13 11.31 -6.96
CA VAL A 202 -9.00 11.19 -7.90
C VAL A 202 -8.84 12.39 -8.84
N ASP A 203 -9.94 12.90 -9.38
CA ASP A 203 -9.95 14.01 -10.34
C ASP A 203 -10.21 15.38 -9.67
N ILE A 204 -9.81 15.52 -8.41
CA ILE A 204 -9.91 16.80 -7.67
C ILE A 204 -9.31 17.96 -8.48
N GLY A 205 -10.07 19.03 -8.67
CA GLY A 205 -9.68 20.20 -9.48
C GLY A 205 -9.95 20.09 -10.99
N PHE A 206 -10.31 18.91 -11.51
CA PHE A 206 -10.65 18.68 -12.92
C PHE A 206 -12.15 18.45 -13.18
N VAL A 207 -12.93 18.21 -12.11
CA VAL A 207 -14.39 18.00 -12.13
C VAL A 207 -15.09 18.76 -11.00
N ASN A 208 -16.37 19.08 -11.20
CA ASN A 208 -17.22 19.66 -10.16
C ASN A 208 -17.64 18.57 -9.16
N LEU A 209 -17.30 18.74 -7.89
CA LEU A 209 -17.57 17.74 -6.85
C LEU A 209 -19.07 17.55 -6.57
N ASP A 210 -19.88 18.58 -6.82
CA ASP A 210 -21.32 18.56 -6.56
C ASP A 210 -22.08 17.56 -7.46
N HIS A 211 -21.49 17.15 -8.58
CA HIS A 211 -22.04 16.14 -9.49
C HIS A 211 -21.55 14.71 -9.18
N ILE A 212 -20.70 14.53 -8.17
CA ILE A 212 -20.17 13.22 -7.79
C ILE A 212 -21.12 12.58 -6.78
N THR A 213 -21.71 11.46 -7.14
CA THR A 213 -22.67 10.73 -6.30
C THR A 213 -22.01 9.68 -5.38
N ILE A 214 -20.75 9.33 -5.67
CA ILE A 214 -19.98 8.32 -4.92
C ILE A 214 -19.25 8.95 -3.73
N THR A 215 -19.08 8.17 -2.66
CA THR A 215 -18.43 8.62 -1.41
C THR A 215 -17.17 7.79 -1.14
N PRO A 216 -16.25 8.22 -0.24
CA PRO A 216 -15.06 7.43 0.12
C PRO A 216 -15.33 6.03 0.69
N LYS A 217 -16.58 5.68 0.99
CA LYS A 217 -17.00 4.35 1.43
C LYS A 217 -17.41 3.43 0.26
N ASP A 218 -17.57 3.99 -0.94
CA ASP A 218 -17.99 3.28 -2.13
C ASP A 218 -16.83 2.39 -2.65
N PRO A 219 -17.09 1.13 -3.06
CA PRO A 219 -16.06 0.27 -3.64
C PRO A 219 -15.41 0.86 -4.90
N GLN A 220 -16.15 1.66 -5.69
CA GLN A 220 -15.64 2.32 -6.90
C GLN A 220 -14.91 3.65 -6.58
N TRP A 221 -14.74 4.00 -5.31
CA TRP A 221 -13.99 5.19 -4.94
C TRP A 221 -12.48 5.01 -5.19
N VAL A 222 -11.93 5.94 -5.95
CA VAL A 222 -10.49 6.13 -6.15
C VAL A 222 -10.07 7.47 -5.58
N GLY A 223 -9.11 7.42 -4.66
CA GLY A 223 -8.52 8.59 -4.02
C GLY A 223 -7.52 9.32 -4.91
N ALA A 224 -7.13 10.54 -4.53
CA ALA A 224 -6.11 11.35 -5.21
C ALA A 224 -4.67 10.81 -5.00
N TRP A 225 -4.43 9.60 -5.48
CA TRP A 225 -3.20 8.83 -5.32
C TRP A 225 -1.96 9.50 -5.90
N TRP A 226 -2.12 10.42 -6.86
CA TRP A 226 -1.02 11.12 -7.54
C TRP A 226 -0.46 12.28 -6.72
N LEU A 227 -1.25 12.86 -5.81
CA LEU A 227 -0.92 14.13 -5.15
C LEU A 227 0.28 14.03 -4.23
N GLY A 228 0.36 12.97 -3.43
CA GLY A 228 1.47 12.78 -2.50
C GLY A 228 2.79 12.45 -3.20
N TYR A 229 2.75 11.86 -4.39
CA TYR A 229 3.96 11.65 -5.20
C TYR A 229 4.56 12.96 -5.69
N LEU A 230 3.75 13.97 -6.03
CA LEU A 230 4.25 15.30 -6.37
C LEU A 230 4.89 16.00 -5.18
N ILE A 231 4.25 15.92 -4.01
CA ILE A 231 4.78 16.48 -2.76
C ILE A 231 6.11 15.80 -2.40
N ALA A 232 6.13 14.47 -2.39
CA ALA A 232 7.31 13.69 -2.06
C ALA A 232 8.46 13.90 -3.06
N GLY A 233 8.13 13.96 -4.35
CA GLY A 233 9.06 14.25 -5.45
C GLY A 233 9.70 15.63 -5.29
N LEU A 234 8.90 16.68 -5.05
CA LEU A 234 9.39 18.02 -4.82
C LEU A 234 10.30 18.11 -3.59
N LEU A 235 9.90 17.50 -2.46
CA LEU A 235 10.73 17.44 -1.26
C LEU A 235 12.07 16.75 -1.51
N SER A 236 12.08 15.74 -2.38
CA SER A 236 13.29 14.99 -2.74
C SER A 236 14.21 15.81 -3.65
N LEU A 237 13.65 16.57 -4.60
CA LEU A 237 14.40 17.49 -5.46
C LEU A 237 15.01 18.64 -4.64
N LEU A 238 14.24 19.23 -3.72
CA LEU A 238 14.74 20.29 -2.83
C LEU A 238 15.85 19.77 -1.90
N ALA A 239 15.71 18.54 -1.39
CA ALA A 239 16.73 17.91 -0.57
C ALA A 239 18.04 17.63 -1.34
N ALA A 240 18.01 17.62 -2.67
CA ALA A 240 19.19 17.36 -3.49
C ALA A 240 20.13 18.58 -3.53
N VAL A 241 19.58 19.81 -3.50
CA VAL A 241 20.34 21.07 -3.66
C VAL A 241 21.49 21.23 -2.64
N PRO A 242 21.29 21.03 -1.32
CA PRO A 242 22.38 21.19 -0.35
C PRO A 242 23.58 20.25 -0.60
N PHE A 243 23.36 19.06 -1.16
CA PHE A 243 24.42 18.08 -1.38
C PHE A 243 25.40 18.48 -2.49
N TRP A 244 24.99 19.35 -3.42
CA TRP A 244 25.91 19.90 -4.42
C TRP A 244 26.86 20.95 -3.85
N CYS A 245 26.47 21.61 -2.76
CA CYS A 245 27.27 22.63 -2.10
C CYS A 245 28.25 22.05 -1.08
N LEU A 246 28.12 20.77 -0.72
CA LEU A 246 28.99 20.12 0.27
C LEU A 246 30.39 19.85 -0.30
N PRO A 247 31.46 20.12 0.48
CA PRO A 247 32.84 19.88 0.04
C PRO A 247 33.17 18.38 -0.06
N LYS A 248 34.19 18.04 -0.85
CA LYS A 248 34.69 16.65 -0.98
C LYS A 248 35.33 16.15 0.32
N THR A 249 36.02 17.04 1.01
CA THR A 249 36.87 16.79 2.19
C THR A 249 36.95 18.08 3.00
N LEU A 250 36.65 18.03 4.30
CA LEU A 250 36.98 19.11 5.23
C LEU A 250 38.45 18.98 5.67
N PRO A 251 39.17 20.09 5.94
CA PRO A 251 40.50 20.02 6.53
C PRO A 251 40.40 19.32 7.89
N ARG A 252 41.07 18.19 8.05
CA ARG A 252 41.16 17.48 9.32
C ARG A 252 42.01 18.34 10.26
N SER A 253 41.42 18.87 11.33
CA SER A 253 42.20 19.48 12.41
C SER A 253 43.04 18.37 13.06
N GLN A 254 44.34 18.33 12.76
CA GLN A 254 45.29 17.52 13.50
C GLN A 254 45.47 18.11 14.91
N GLY A 255 45.26 17.27 15.93
CA GLY A 255 45.93 17.35 17.23
C GLY A 255 45.45 18.41 18.21
N ARG A 256 44.73 17.96 19.24
CA ARG A 256 45.07 18.35 20.63
C ARG A 256 44.57 17.25 21.57
N GLU A 257 45.49 16.39 21.98
CA GLU A 257 45.41 15.78 23.31
C GLU A 257 45.51 16.94 24.32
N ASP A 258 44.55 17.03 25.23
CA ASP A 258 44.81 17.48 26.59
C ASP A 258 43.82 16.80 27.54
N PRO A 259 44.26 16.41 28.76
CA PRO A 259 43.54 15.51 29.63
C PRO A 259 42.62 16.26 30.61
N GLY A 260 41.44 15.69 30.82
CA GLY A 260 40.66 15.87 32.05
C GLY A 260 39.65 17.01 32.06
N SER A 261 38.38 16.64 32.03
CA SER A 261 37.35 17.26 32.88
C SER A 261 36.04 16.44 32.83
N SER A 262 35.81 15.71 33.92
CA SER A 262 34.54 15.48 34.63
C SER A 262 33.19 15.61 33.90
N SER A 263 32.49 14.47 33.87
CA SER A 263 31.07 14.27 34.29
C SER A 263 30.13 15.49 34.31
N GLU A 264 29.10 15.50 33.46
CA GLU A 264 27.75 15.90 33.89
C GLU A 264 26.58 15.33 33.05
N LYS A 265 25.84 14.41 33.70
CA LYS A 265 24.37 14.24 33.81
C LYS A 265 23.47 14.54 32.61
N SER A 266 22.87 13.48 32.06
CA SER A 266 21.57 13.55 31.39
C SER A 266 20.44 13.65 32.43
N LYS A 267 19.65 14.72 32.34
CA LYS A 267 18.44 14.92 33.13
C LYS A 267 17.27 14.27 32.37
N PHE A 268 16.80 13.13 32.87
CA PHE A 268 15.60 12.45 32.38
C PHE A 268 14.38 13.23 32.87
N ILE A 269 13.55 13.76 31.96
CA ILE A 269 12.22 14.25 32.32
C ILE A 269 11.30 13.04 32.34
N ILE A 270 10.78 12.73 33.52
CA ILE A 270 9.61 11.87 33.73
C ILE A 270 8.41 12.79 33.57
N ASP A 271 7.49 12.45 32.67
CA ASP A 271 6.12 12.99 32.68
C ASP A 271 5.13 11.82 32.73
N ASP A 272 4.11 12.00 33.57
CA ASP A 272 3.06 11.06 33.98
C ASP A 272 2.11 10.63 32.84
N PRO A 273 1.37 9.50 33.00
CA PRO A 273 0.54 8.96 31.94
C PRO A 273 -0.81 9.70 31.82
N ILE A 274 -1.10 10.23 30.63
CA ILE A 274 -2.44 10.69 30.25
C ILE A 274 -3.23 9.50 29.69
N SER A 275 -4.34 9.17 30.35
CA SER A 275 -5.34 8.21 29.87
C SER A 275 -6.17 8.83 28.73
N TYR A 276 -6.21 8.15 27.59
CA TYR A 276 -7.15 8.46 26.52
C TYR A 276 -8.18 7.33 26.39
N GLN A 277 -9.45 7.64 26.63
CA GLN A 277 -10.57 6.84 26.16
C GLN A 277 -10.98 7.33 24.76
N MET A 278 -11.13 6.40 23.82
CA MET A 278 -11.55 6.69 22.44
C MET A 278 -12.78 5.86 22.07
N ALA A 279 -13.74 6.51 21.41
CA ALA A 279 -15.05 5.97 21.03
C ALA A 279 -14.99 5.10 19.74
N PRO A 280 -16.00 4.25 19.48
CA PRO A 280 -15.89 3.10 18.57
C PRO A 280 -16.12 3.50 17.10
N GLY A 281 -15.15 3.17 16.23
CA GLY A 281 -15.24 3.40 14.78
C GLY A 281 -13.92 3.46 14.01
N GLU A 282 -12.77 3.41 14.68
CA GLU A 282 -11.43 3.54 14.07
C GLU A 282 -10.59 2.24 14.01
N GLU A 283 -11.20 1.07 14.18
CA GLU A 283 -10.47 -0.17 14.45
C GLU A 283 -9.49 -0.60 13.33
N MET A 284 -9.80 -0.39 12.05
CA MET A 284 -8.87 -0.81 10.97
C MET A 284 -7.65 0.12 10.78
N LYS A 285 -7.74 1.41 11.15
CA LYS A 285 -6.63 2.37 10.95
C LYS A 285 -5.62 2.34 12.08
N MET A 286 -6.11 2.07 13.29
CA MET A 286 -5.28 1.90 14.47
C MET A 286 -4.48 0.60 14.42
N VAL A 287 -5.01 -0.47 13.85
CA VAL A 287 -4.30 -1.77 13.75
C VAL A 287 -3.06 -1.67 12.86
N GLU A 288 -3.14 -1.00 11.70
CA GLU A 288 -1.98 -0.85 10.81
C GLU A 288 -0.92 0.09 11.40
N MET A 289 -1.35 1.19 12.05
CA MET A 289 -0.42 2.07 12.78
C MET A 289 0.19 1.37 14.01
N ALA A 290 -0.59 0.60 14.77
CA ALA A 290 -0.15 -0.14 15.94
C ALA A 290 0.86 -1.23 15.57
N ARG A 291 0.67 -1.94 14.44
CA ARG A 291 1.62 -2.94 13.94
C ARG A 291 3.02 -2.35 13.72
N ARG A 292 3.09 -1.12 13.22
CA ARG A 292 4.37 -0.40 13.02
C ARG A 292 4.97 0.07 14.35
N LEU A 293 4.16 0.58 15.27
CA LEU A 293 4.59 0.95 16.62
C LEU A 293 5.13 -0.25 17.42
N ILE A 294 4.51 -1.43 17.30
CA ILE A 294 4.95 -2.68 17.92
C ILE A 294 6.33 -3.12 17.39
N ASN A 295 6.64 -2.82 16.12
CA ASN A 295 7.92 -3.18 15.52
C ASN A 295 9.06 -2.25 15.94
N ILE A 296 8.81 -1.02 16.39
CA ILE A 296 9.86 -0.05 16.76
C ILE A 296 10.76 -0.58 17.90
N PRO A 297 10.21 -1.07 19.03
CA PRO A 297 11.02 -1.69 20.08
C PRO A 297 11.81 -2.90 19.59
N ALA A 298 11.22 -3.74 18.73
CA ALA A 298 11.89 -4.92 18.19
C ALA A 298 13.10 -4.54 17.31
N VAL A 299 12.96 -3.52 16.46
CA VAL A 299 14.06 -2.98 15.65
C VAL A 299 15.17 -2.41 16.54
N ALA A 300 14.82 -1.64 17.57
CA ALA A 300 15.79 -1.09 18.51
C ALA A 300 16.57 -2.20 19.22
N LEU A 301 15.87 -3.21 19.77
CA LEU A 301 16.50 -4.37 20.42
C LEU A 301 17.41 -5.14 19.45
N GLY A 302 17.02 -5.28 18.18
CA GLY A 302 17.85 -5.88 17.13
C GLY A 302 19.17 -5.13 16.91
N ILE A 303 19.10 -3.79 16.80
CA ILE A 303 20.30 -2.94 16.63
C ILE A 303 21.21 -3.02 17.86
N PHE A 304 20.65 -2.92 19.07
CA PHE A 304 21.42 -2.99 20.31
C PHE A 304 22.06 -4.36 20.51
N SER A 305 21.30 -5.45 20.33
CA SER A 305 21.81 -6.81 20.45
C SER A 305 22.88 -7.11 19.41
N GLY A 306 22.71 -6.68 18.16
CA GLY A 306 23.73 -6.77 17.11
C GLY A 306 25.02 -6.05 17.49
N GLY A 307 24.94 -4.83 18.02
CA GLY A 307 26.10 -4.08 18.51
C GLY A 307 26.82 -4.77 19.67
N ILE A 308 26.06 -5.34 20.63
CA ILE A 308 26.62 -6.09 21.76
C ILE A 308 27.35 -7.36 21.26
N VAL A 309 26.77 -8.09 20.31
CA VAL A 309 27.37 -9.30 19.73
C VAL A 309 28.68 -8.94 19.02
N MET A 310 28.68 -7.89 18.18
CA MET A 310 29.89 -7.43 17.51
C MET A 310 30.99 -7.03 18.50
N LYS A 311 30.64 -6.30 19.57
CA LYS A 311 31.58 -5.85 20.60
C LYS A 311 32.12 -7.00 21.47
N LYS A 312 31.26 -7.94 21.86
CA LYS A 312 31.60 -9.04 22.78
C LYS A 312 32.47 -10.09 22.12
N PHE A 313 32.14 -10.46 20.88
CA PHE A 313 32.84 -11.53 20.16
C PHE A 313 33.96 -11.03 19.25
N ARG A 314 34.13 -9.70 19.10
CA ARG A 314 35.15 -9.07 18.25
C ARG A 314 35.19 -9.71 16.85
N LEU A 315 34.01 -9.88 16.26
CA LEU A 315 33.83 -10.56 14.99
C LEU A 315 34.52 -9.77 13.87
N GLY A 316 35.30 -10.46 13.04
CA GLY A 316 35.81 -9.91 11.80
C GLY A 316 34.71 -9.80 10.74
N VAL A 317 35.05 -9.17 9.61
CA VAL A 317 34.10 -8.91 8.51
C VAL A 317 33.54 -10.21 7.94
N PHE A 318 34.37 -11.24 7.81
CA PHE A 318 33.94 -12.54 7.29
C PHE A 318 32.99 -13.26 8.25
N GLU A 319 33.26 -13.24 9.55
CA GLU A 319 32.38 -13.85 10.55
C GLU A 319 31.04 -13.10 10.65
N ALA A 320 31.07 -11.76 10.63
CA ALA A 320 29.87 -10.93 10.61
C ALA A 320 29.01 -11.19 9.36
N THR A 321 29.64 -11.36 8.20
CA THR A 321 28.94 -11.69 6.94
C THR A 321 28.26 -13.05 7.02
N LYS A 322 28.92 -14.08 7.58
CA LYS A 322 28.32 -15.40 7.79
C LYS A 322 27.13 -15.34 8.74
N LEU A 323 27.26 -14.59 9.84
CA LEU A 323 26.18 -14.37 10.81
C LEU A 323 24.97 -13.70 10.15
N TYR A 324 25.20 -12.66 9.34
CA TYR A 324 24.15 -11.95 8.59
C TYR A 324 23.45 -12.85 7.57
N LEU A 325 24.18 -13.67 6.82
CA LEU A 325 23.59 -14.61 5.88
C LEU A 325 22.77 -15.68 6.62
N GLY A 326 23.29 -16.21 7.72
CA GLY A 326 22.59 -17.19 8.56
C GLY A 326 21.29 -16.63 9.15
N SER A 327 21.33 -15.40 9.69
CA SER A 327 20.14 -14.75 10.24
C SER A 327 19.11 -14.41 9.15
N SER A 328 19.56 -14.04 7.95
CA SER A 328 18.68 -13.79 6.80
C SER A 328 17.95 -15.06 6.35
N VAL A 329 18.67 -16.19 6.23
CA VAL A 329 18.07 -17.49 5.89
C VAL A 329 17.09 -17.93 6.98
N PHE A 330 17.46 -17.81 8.25
CA PHE A 330 16.58 -18.13 9.36
C PHE A 330 15.31 -17.26 9.36
N GLY A 331 15.45 -15.95 9.11
CA GLY A 331 14.33 -15.04 8.96
C GLY A 331 13.40 -15.44 7.81
N TYR A 332 13.95 -15.79 6.65
CA TYR A 332 13.15 -16.28 5.51
C TYR A 332 12.40 -17.57 5.84
N LEU A 333 13.04 -18.53 6.52
CA LEU A 333 12.39 -19.76 6.97
C LEU A 333 11.26 -19.49 7.96
N LEU A 334 11.44 -18.55 8.90
CA LEU A 334 10.38 -18.11 9.80
C LEU A 334 9.23 -17.47 9.02
N PHE A 335 9.51 -16.60 8.04
CA PHE A 335 8.46 -16.03 7.19
C PHE A 335 7.70 -17.10 6.39
N LEU A 336 8.40 -18.10 5.84
CA LEU A 336 7.76 -19.24 5.18
C LEU A 336 6.87 -20.02 6.15
N SER A 337 7.29 -20.21 7.40
CA SER A 337 6.47 -20.89 8.41
C SER A 337 5.17 -20.15 8.74
N LEU A 338 5.13 -18.82 8.57
CA LEU A 338 3.90 -18.04 8.75
C LEU A 338 2.83 -18.38 7.69
N PHE A 339 3.20 -18.90 6.51
CA PHE A 339 2.22 -19.40 5.55
C PHE A 339 1.45 -20.63 6.06
N ALA A 340 2.00 -21.35 7.05
CA ALA A 340 1.29 -22.46 7.70
C ALA A 340 0.25 -21.97 8.73
N LEU A 341 0.34 -20.72 9.19
CA LEU A 341 -0.69 -20.08 10.01
C LEU A 341 -1.84 -19.64 9.08
N GLY A 342 -2.70 -20.59 8.73
CA GLY A 342 -3.93 -20.30 8.01
C GLY A 342 -4.92 -19.55 8.90
N CYS A 343 -5.56 -18.51 8.37
CA CYS A 343 -6.80 -17.98 8.93
C CYS A 343 -7.99 -18.57 8.19
N GLU A 344 -9.14 -18.64 8.85
CA GLU A 344 -10.37 -19.06 8.21
C GLU A 344 -10.76 -18.02 7.15
N ASN A 345 -10.85 -18.42 5.88
CA ASN A 345 -11.25 -17.52 4.81
C ASN A 345 -12.69 -17.04 5.06
N PRO A 346 -12.99 -15.74 4.84
CA PRO A 346 -14.36 -15.25 4.90
C PRO A 346 -15.25 -16.02 3.91
N GLY A 347 -16.49 -16.27 4.30
CA GLY A 347 -17.47 -16.96 3.48
C GLY A 347 -17.89 -16.12 2.28
N VAL A 348 -17.44 -16.49 1.09
CA VAL A 348 -17.80 -15.90 -0.20
C VAL A 348 -18.57 -16.93 -1.02
N ALA A 349 -19.82 -16.59 -1.37
CA ALA A 349 -20.72 -17.46 -2.13
C ALA A 349 -20.09 -17.87 -3.47
N GLY A 350 -20.03 -19.17 -3.72
CA GLY A 350 -19.47 -19.75 -4.94
C GLY A 350 -17.95 -19.85 -4.99
N LEU A 351 -17.24 -19.35 -3.97
CA LEU A 351 -15.77 -19.44 -3.88
C LEU A 351 -15.32 -20.24 -2.65
N THR A 352 -15.80 -19.87 -1.46
CA THR A 352 -15.41 -20.54 -0.21
C THR A 352 -16.57 -21.24 0.50
N VAL A 353 -17.81 -20.83 0.20
CA VAL A 353 -19.05 -21.46 0.67
C VAL A 353 -20.05 -21.57 -0.48
N SER A 354 -20.97 -22.53 -0.42
CA SER A 354 -22.10 -22.56 -1.36
C SER A 354 -23.01 -21.34 -1.14
N TYR A 355 -23.88 -21.04 -2.11
CA TYR A 355 -24.92 -20.01 -1.96
C TYR A 355 -25.86 -20.29 -0.77
N GLN A 356 -25.92 -21.53 -0.27
CA GLN A 356 -26.69 -21.95 0.90
C GLN A 356 -25.86 -21.93 2.20
N GLY A 357 -24.60 -21.46 2.18
CA GLY A 357 -23.74 -21.38 3.35
C GLY A 357 -23.08 -22.69 3.78
N THR A 358 -23.17 -23.75 2.98
CA THR A 358 -22.54 -25.05 3.28
C THR A 358 -21.09 -25.11 2.81
N LYS A 359 -20.21 -25.67 3.64
CA LYS A 359 -18.84 -26.12 3.29
C LYS A 359 -18.88 -27.64 3.05
N PRO A 360 -18.21 -28.23 2.05
CA PRO A 360 -17.27 -27.66 1.08
C PRO A 360 -17.93 -27.23 -0.25
N VAL A 361 -17.25 -26.37 -1.01
CA VAL A 361 -17.62 -26.05 -2.40
C VAL A 361 -17.15 -27.19 -3.30
N SER A 362 -18.10 -27.81 -4.03
CA SER A 362 -17.77 -28.70 -5.15
C SER A 362 -16.93 -27.90 -6.16
N TYR A 363 -15.70 -28.36 -6.46
CA TYR A 363 -14.77 -27.76 -7.43
C TYR A 363 -15.29 -27.88 -8.87
N HIS A 364 -16.46 -27.33 -9.14
CA HIS A 364 -16.97 -27.15 -10.49
C HIS A 364 -16.68 -25.74 -10.96
N GLU A 365 -16.22 -25.67 -12.22
CA GLU A 365 -15.69 -24.52 -12.95
C GLU A 365 -16.68 -23.33 -13.09
N ARG A 366 -17.88 -23.43 -12.52
CA ARG A 366 -18.92 -22.39 -12.49
C ARG A 366 -19.61 -22.23 -11.14
N ALA A 367 -18.91 -22.42 -10.03
CA ALA A 367 -19.49 -22.24 -8.69
C ALA A 367 -19.98 -20.80 -8.41
N LEU A 368 -19.51 -19.80 -9.17
CA LEU A 368 -20.00 -18.41 -9.13
C LEU A 368 -21.45 -18.27 -9.58
N PHE A 369 -21.89 -19.12 -10.53
CA PHE A 369 -23.25 -19.08 -11.07
C PHE A 369 -24.13 -20.12 -10.38
N SER A 370 -25.32 -19.69 -10.00
CA SER A 370 -26.33 -20.51 -9.34
C SER A 370 -27.69 -20.21 -9.96
N ASP A 371 -28.68 -21.05 -9.70
CA ASP A 371 -30.06 -20.77 -10.10
C ASP A 371 -30.54 -19.39 -9.63
N CYS A 372 -30.00 -18.91 -8.48
CA CYS A 372 -30.30 -17.59 -7.94
C CYS A 372 -29.93 -16.44 -8.90
N ASN A 373 -28.77 -16.52 -9.55
CA ASN A 373 -28.28 -15.46 -10.44
C ASN A 373 -28.48 -15.79 -11.93
N SER A 374 -29.08 -16.94 -12.26
CA SER A 374 -29.39 -17.38 -13.63
C SER A 374 -30.24 -16.38 -14.42
N ARG A 375 -31.04 -15.55 -13.72
CA ARG A 375 -31.89 -14.50 -14.34
C ARG A 375 -31.13 -13.20 -14.61
N CYS A 376 -29.90 -13.09 -14.13
CA CYS A 376 -29.05 -11.92 -14.28
C CYS A 376 -27.89 -12.26 -15.22
N LYS A 377 -27.62 -11.42 -16.23
CA LYS A 377 -26.42 -11.56 -17.08
C LYS A 377 -25.21 -10.98 -16.34
N CYS A 378 -24.66 -11.73 -15.39
CA CYS A 378 -23.57 -11.26 -14.55
C CYS A 378 -22.19 -11.45 -15.21
N SER A 379 -21.30 -10.50 -14.97
CA SER A 379 -19.89 -10.65 -15.31
C SER A 379 -19.14 -11.46 -14.24
N GLU A 380 -18.26 -12.36 -14.69
CA GLU A 380 -17.37 -13.14 -13.83
C GLU A 380 -16.21 -12.31 -13.26
N SER A 381 -15.77 -11.28 -13.99
CA SER A 381 -14.61 -10.47 -13.63
C SER A 381 -14.94 -9.33 -12.66
N LYS A 382 -16.22 -9.00 -12.49
CA LYS A 382 -16.66 -7.82 -11.72
C LYS A 382 -16.74 -8.12 -10.23
N TRP A 383 -15.78 -7.57 -9.47
CA TRP A 383 -15.68 -7.71 -8.01
C TRP A 383 -16.22 -6.47 -7.27
N GLU A 384 -17.48 -6.54 -6.82
CA GLU A 384 -18.15 -5.53 -5.99
C GLU A 384 -18.76 -6.21 -4.75
N PRO A 385 -17.93 -6.61 -3.77
CA PRO A 385 -18.36 -7.50 -2.71
C PRO A 385 -19.45 -6.85 -1.86
N MET A 386 -20.53 -7.59 -1.62
CA MET A 386 -21.61 -7.16 -0.74
C MET A 386 -21.88 -8.21 0.33
N CYS A 387 -22.09 -7.75 1.55
CA CYS A 387 -22.50 -8.63 2.65
C CYS A 387 -24.02 -8.83 2.58
N GLY A 388 -24.46 -10.09 2.55
CA GLY A 388 -25.86 -10.42 2.77
C GLY A 388 -26.20 -10.49 4.25
N ASP A 389 -27.49 -10.33 4.58
CA ASP A 389 -28.00 -10.43 5.95
C ASP A 389 -27.80 -11.82 6.57
N ASN A 390 -27.55 -12.83 5.73
CA ASN A 390 -27.17 -14.18 6.10
C ASN A 390 -25.69 -14.34 6.53
N GLY A 391 -24.92 -13.24 6.56
CA GLY A 391 -23.50 -13.26 6.92
C GLY A 391 -22.57 -13.78 5.81
N ILE A 392 -23.10 -14.05 4.62
CA ILE A 392 -22.32 -14.51 3.45
C ILE A 392 -21.98 -13.29 2.58
N THR A 393 -20.75 -13.25 2.08
CA THR A 393 -20.31 -12.24 1.12
C THR A 393 -20.58 -12.72 -0.31
N TYR A 394 -21.17 -11.88 -1.15
CA TYR A 394 -21.39 -12.14 -2.57
C TYR A 394 -20.41 -11.33 -3.40
N VAL A 395 -19.88 -11.91 -4.47
CA VAL A 395 -18.87 -11.28 -5.35
C VAL A 395 -19.35 -9.98 -5.97
N SER A 396 -20.63 -9.91 -6.32
CA SER A 396 -21.30 -8.69 -6.78
C SER A 396 -22.79 -8.77 -6.45
N ALA A 397 -23.50 -7.64 -6.49
CA ALA A 397 -24.95 -7.69 -6.30
C ALA A 397 -25.68 -8.45 -7.41
N CYS A 398 -25.14 -8.46 -8.62
CA CYS A 398 -25.67 -9.27 -9.72
C CYS A 398 -25.61 -10.76 -9.36
N LEU A 399 -24.44 -11.20 -8.86
CA LEU A 399 -24.24 -12.57 -8.43
C LEU A 399 -25.06 -12.92 -7.18
N ALA A 400 -25.40 -11.91 -6.35
CA ALA A 400 -26.37 -12.04 -5.26
C ALA A 400 -27.84 -12.10 -5.73
N GLY A 401 -28.12 -11.97 -7.03
CA GLY A 401 -29.47 -12.02 -7.62
C GLY A 401 -30.26 -10.71 -7.55
N CYS A 402 -29.64 -9.60 -7.13
CA CYS A 402 -30.33 -8.32 -7.01
C CYS A 402 -30.69 -7.73 -8.38
N GLN A 403 -31.96 -7.34 -8.56
CA GLN A 403 -32.46 -6.74 -9.82
C GLN A 403 -32.83 -5.27 -9.69
N SER A 404 -33.01 -4.75 -8.47
CA SER A 404 -33.32 -3.33 -8.24
C SER A 404 -32.50 -2.75 -7.10
N SER A 405 -32.40 -1.42 -7.03
CA SER A 405 -31.75 -0.73 -5.92
C SER A 405 -32.64 0.38 -5.38
N SER A 406 -32.72 0.48 -4.05
CA SER A 406 -33.43 1.50 -3.30
C SER A 406 -32.47 2.18 -2.32
N GLN A 407 -32.55 3.49 -2.19
CA GLN A 407 -31.67 4.25 -1.30
C GLN A 407 -32.35 4.43 0.06
N SER A 408 -31.79 3.81 1.11
CA SER A 408 -32.23 4.03 2.50
C SER A 408 -31.15 4.84 3.24
N GLY A 409 -31.38 6.16 3.36
CA GLY A 409 -30.41 7.08 3.94
C GLY A 409 -29.13 7.20 3.11
N LYS A 410 -27.95 6.99 3.75
CA LYS A 410 -26.63 6.98 3.07
C LYS A 410 -26.27 5.63 2.44
N ASN A 411 -27.11 4.60 2.61
CA ASN A 411 -26.82 3.24 2.15
C ASN A 411 -27.67 2.90 0.91
N ILE A 412 -27.04 2.27 -0.08
CA ILE A 412 -27.74 1.69 -1.23
C ILE A 412 -28.17 0.28 -0.83
N VAL A 413 -29.47 0.04 -0.74
CA VAL A 413 -30.06 -1.28 -0.48
C VAL A 413 -30.42 -1.87 -1.83
N ARG A 414 -29.85 -3.02 -2.18
CA ARG A 414 -30.20 -3.70 -3.44
C ARG A 414 -31.24 -4.77 -3.15
N ASN A 415 -32.41 -4.64 -3.78
CA ASN A 415 -33.57 -5.49 -3.54
C ASN A 415 -33.64 -6.63 -4.56
N LEU A 416 -34.11 -7.77 -4.08
CA LEU A 416 -34.52 -8.91 -4.90
C LEU A 416 -35.93 -8.60 -5.42
N SER A 417 -36.19 -8.89 -6.70
CA SER A 417 -37.49 -8.73 -7.35
C SER A 417 -38.45 -9.84 -6.95
#